data_AF-A0A6H1PBV7-F1
#
_entry.id   AF-A0A6H1PBV7-F1
#
_cell.length_a   1.000
_cell.length_b   1.000
_cell.length_c   1.000
_cell.angle_alpha   90.00
_cell.angle_beta   90.00
_cell.angle_gamma   90.00
#
_symmetry.space_group_name_H-M   'P 1'
#
loop_
_entity.id
_entity.type
_entity.pdbx_description
1 polymer ?
#
loop_
_entity_poly.entity_id
_entity_poly.type
_entity_poly.pdbx_seq_one_letter_code
_entity_poly.pdbx_strand_id
1 'polypeptide(L)'
;MAAPVATKWVSEEAFDYVEGSHNGHFHLDDPVYVSRKIIFVKPYYWLLIDVFECIEEHRFTQNFHFAPGEPVLNEHTKSCATQNMDEANLYLIPIHADTLTAVI
;
A
#
# COMPACT_ATOMS: atom_id res chain seq x y z
N MET A 1 3.56 -21.07 -10.37
CA MET A 1 4.14 -19.82 -9.85
C MET A 1 3.23 -18.68 -10.25
N ALA A 2 3.04 -17.69 -9.37
CA ALA A 2 2.32 -16.47 -9.75
C ALA A 2 3.10 -15.72 -10.84
N ALA A 3 2.39 -15.18 -11.81
CA ALA A 3 2.93 -14.36 -12.89
C ALA A 3 2.33 -12.95 -12.80
N PRO A 4 3.10 -11.91 -13.15
CA PRO A 4 2.59 -10.55 -13.20
C PRO A 4 1.54 -10.42 -14.29
N VAL A 5 0.49 -9.63 -14.02
CA VAL A 5 -0.58 -9.30 -14.97
C VAL A 5 -0.91 -7.81 -14.86
N ALA A 6 -1.55 -7.24 -15.88
CA ALA A 6 -2.08 -5.87 -15.88
C ALA A 6 -1.07 -4.81 -15.38
N THR A 7 0.10 -4.76 -16.01
CA THR A 7 1.15 -3.79 -15.65
C THR A 7 1.02 -2.52 -16.48
N LYS A 8 1.22 -1.36 -15.85
CA LYS A 8 1.23 -0.05 -16.52
C LYS A 8 2.26 0.86 -15.85
N TRP A 9 2.94 1.65 -16.67
CA TRP A 9 3.87 2.69 -16.23
C TRP A 9 3.60 3.96 -17.02
N VAL A 10 3.51 5.09 -16.32
CA VAL A 10 3.39 6.44 -16.89
C VAL A 10 4.30 7.35 -16.09
N SER A 11 5.07 8.19 -16.78
CA SER A 11 5.89 9.22 -16.15
C SER A 11 5.58 10.56 -16.79
N GLU A 12 5.13 11.50 -15.96
CA GLU A 12 4.77 12.86 -16.34
C GLU A 12 5.61 13.86 -15.53
N GLU A 13 5.54 15.14 -15.90
CA GLU A 13 6.25 16.20 -15.18
C GLU A 13 5.80 16.30 -13.71
N ALA A 14 4.50 16.24 -13.46
CA ALA A 14 3.92 16.43 -12.13
C ALA A 14 3.80 15.14 -11.31
N PHE A 15 3.78 13.96 -11.96
CA PHE A 15 3.59 12.69 -11.28
C PHE A 15 4.19 11.50 -12.03
N ASP A 16 4.45 10.41 -11.31
CA ASP A 16 4.61 9.07 -11.90
C ASP A 16 3.44 8.19 -11.46
N TYR A 17 3.05 7.26 -12.33
CA TYR A 17 2.04 6.26 -12.05
C TYR A 17 2.56 4.88 -12.43
N VAL A 18 2.42 3.93 -11.50
CA VAL A 18 2.64 2.51 -11.76
C VAL A 18 1.47 1.69 -11.26
N GLU A 19 1.09 0.68 -12.04
CA GLU A 19 0.12 -0.34 -11.66
C GLU A 19 0.71 -1.72 -11.93
N GLY A 20 0.39 -2.67 -11.05
CA GLY A 20 0.69 -4.07 -11.26
C GLY A 20 -0.19 -5.00 -10.44
N SER A 21 -0.37 -6.21 -10.97
CA SER A 21 -1.15 -7.29 -10.38
C SER A 21 -0.43 -8.62 -10.58
N HIS A 22 -0.95 -9.70 -9.99
CA HIS A 22 -0.50 -11.07 -10.23
C HIS A 22 -1.64 -12.08 -10.15
N ASN A 23 -1.51 -13.21 -10.85
CA ASN A 23 -2.52 -14.28 -10.86
C ASN A 23 -2.36 -15.30 -9.71
N GLY A 24 -1.73 -14.89 -8.61
CA GLY A 24 -1.31 -15.80 -7.54
C GLY A 24 -2.48 -16.45 -6.80
N HIS A 25 -3.65 -15.81 -6.77
CA HIS A 25 -4.84 -16.27 -6.06
C HIS A 25 -5.89 -16.91 -6.98
N PHE A 26 -5.65 -16.96 -8.29
CA PHE A 26 -6.65 -17.39 -9.27
C PHE A 26 -6.99 -18.87 -9.22
N HIS A 27 -6.21 -19.66 -8.50
CA HIS A 27 -6.40 -21.10 -8.35
C HIS A 27 -7.22 -21.46 -7.11
N LEU A 28 -7.61 -20.47 -6.30
CA LEU A 28 -8.44 -20.67 -5.12
C LEU A 28 -9.92 -20.75 -5.50
N ASP A 29 -10.73 -21.36 -4.62
CA ASP A 29 -12.17 -21.56 -4.86
C ASP A 29 -12.94 -20.23 -5.00
N ASP A 30 -12.58 -19.22 -4.21
CA ASP A 30 -12.95 -17.82 -4.44
C ASP A 30 -11.70 -17.00 -4.79
N PRO A 31 -11.40 -16.82 -6.09
CA PRO A 31 -10.19 -16.16 -6.53
C PRO A 31 -10.26 -14.66 -6.28
N VAL A 32 -9.19 -14.12 -5.68
CA VAL A 32 -9.06 -12.67 -5.45
C VAL A 32 -8.14 -12.06 -6.51
N TYR A 33 -8.67 -11.12 -7.30
CA TYR A 33 -7.84 -10.26 -8.13
C TYR A 33 -7.31 -9.10 -7.30
N VAL A 34 -5.98 -9.01 -7.19
CA VAL A 34 -5.29 -7.95 -6.43
C VAL A 34 -4.57 -7.04 -7.39
N SER A 35 -4.83 -5.74 -7.35
CA SER A 35 -4.04 -4.73 -8.08
C SER A 35 -3.52 -3.68 -7.11
N ARG A 36 -2.25 -3.31 -7.26
CA ARG A 36 -1.62 -2.19 -6.56
C ARG A 36 -1.31 -1.09 -7.54
N LYS A 37 -1.76 0.12 -7.21
CA LYS A 37 -1.46 1.36 -7.94
C LYS A 37 -0.65 2.28 -7.03
N ILE A 38 0.41 2.87 -7.57
CA ILE A 38 1.22 3.85 -6.87
C ILE A 38 1.27 5.11 -7.73
N ILE A 39 0.91 6.25 -7.14
CA ILE A 39 1.09 7.57 -7.75
C ILE A 39 2.17 8.30 -6.95
N PHE A 40 3.29 8.66 -7.56
CA PHE A 40 4.26 9.57 -6.96
C PHE A 40 3.93 11.00 -7.39
N VAL A 41 3.39 11.81 -6.49
CA VAL A 41 3.16 13.25 -6.72
C VAL A 41 4.47 13.98 -6.47
N LYS A 42 5.12 14.44 -7.53
CA LYS A 42 6.50 14.94 -7.46
C LYS A 42 6.57 16.34 -6.82
N PRO A 43 7.61 16.62 -6.01
CA PRO A 43 8.57 15.69 -5.38
C PRO A 43 8.11 15.26 -3.97
N TYR A 44 6.81 15.26 -3.71
CA TYR A 44 6.25 15.36 -2.36
C TYR A 44 5.94 14.02 -1.70
N TYR A 45 5.09 13.19 -2.30
CA TYR A 45 4.56 12.01 -1.61
C TYR A 45 4.04 10.95 -2.57
N TRP A 46 3.80 9.75 -2.04
CA TRP A 46 3.16 8.65 -2.76
C TRP A 46 1.73 8.45 -2.28
N LEU A 47 0.82 8.18 -3.22
CA LEU A 47 -0.47 7.56 -2.94
C LEU A 47 -0.35 6.08 -3.28
N LEU A 48 -0.64 5.23 -2.30
CA LEU A 48 -0.67 3.79 -2.44
C LEU A 48 -2.14 3.32 -2.42
N ILE A 49 -2.58 2.67 -3.48
CA ILE A 49 -3.96 2.24 -3.65
C ILE A 49 -3.95 0.75 -3.96
N ASP A 50 -4.45 -0.06 -3.03
CA ASP A 50 -4.68 -1.49 -3.23
C ASP A 50 -6.16 -1.73 -3.54
N VAL A 51 -6.44 -2.54 -4.56
CA VAL A 51 -7.78 -2.91 -5.02
C VAL A 51 -7.90 -4.43 -5.00
N PHE A 52 -9.00 -4.92 -4.44
CA PHE A 52 -9.32 -6.34 -4.33
C PHE A 52 -10.69 -6.60 -4.97
N GLU A 53 -10.75 -7.52 -5.92
CA GLU A 53 -12.00 -7.99 -6.52
C GLU A 53 -12.17 -9.47 -6.21
N CYS A 54 -13.27 -9.83 -5.55
CA CYS A 54 -13.59 -11.17 -5.06
C CYS A 54 -15.11 -11.32 -4.89
N ILE A 55 -15.60 -12.55 -4.69
CA ILE A 55 -17.04 -12.81 -4.52
C ILE A 55 -17.42 -12.77 -3.05
N GLU A 56 -16.64 -13.43 -2.19
CA GLU A 56 -16.91 -13.56 -0.76
C GLU A 56 -16.17 -12.51 0.07
N GLU A 57 -16.42 -12.49 1.38
CA GLU A 57 -15.70 -11.63 2.31
C GLU A 57 -14.31 -12.18 2.64
N HIS A 58 -13.28 -11.33 2.47
CA HIS A 58 -11.89 -11.65 2.80
C HIS A 58 -11.29 -10.66 3.78
N ARG A 59 -10.33 -11.12 4.59
CA ARG A 59 -9.49 -10.25 5.40
C ARG A 59 -8.19 -9.97 4.67
N PHE A 60 -7.93 -8.70 4.38
CA PHE A 60 -6.67 -8.23 3.83
C PHE A 60 -5.72 -7.74 4.93
N THR A 61 -4.42 -7.94 4.74
CA THR A 61 -3.38 -7.41 5.63
C THR A 61 -2.27 -6.79 4.79
N GLN A 62 -1.98 -5.51 5.06
CA GLN A 62 -0.90 -4.77 4.42
C GLN A 62 0.27 -4.67 5.39
N ASN A 63 1.42 -5.24 5.01
CA ASN A 63 2.63 -5.21 5.83
C ASN A 63 3.58 -4.14 5.30
N PHE A 64 4.08 -3.29 6.21
CA PHE A 64 5.12 -2.31 5.92
C PHE A 64 6.35 -2.64 6.75
N HIS A 65 7.52 -2.69 6.10
CA HIS A 65 8.80 -2.84 6.78
C HIS A 65 9.52 -1.50 6.78
N PHE A 66 9.99 -1.09 7.96
CA PHE A 66 10.76 0.13 8.14
C PHE A 66 12.24 -0.19 8.28
N ALA A 67 13.10 0.80 8.02
CA ALA A 67 14.49 0.76 8.43
C ALA A 67 14.60 0.61 9.96
N PRO A 68 15.75 0.18 10.50
CA PRO A 68 15.96 0.10 11.95
C PRO A 68 15.57 1.41 12.66
N GLY A 69 14.78 1.28 13.73
CA GLY A 69 14.15 2.38 14.43
C GLY A 69 12.80 1.95 14.97
N GLU A 70 12.18 2.80 15.80
CA GLU A 70 10.85 2.55 16.34
C GLU A 70 9.87 3.52 15.69
N PRO A 71 9.03 3.06 14.73
CA PRO A 71 7.94 3.89 14.25
C PRO A 71 6.89 4.05 15.35
N VAL A 72 6.16 5.17 15.31
CA VAL A 72 5.11 5.48 16.27
C VAL A 72 3.76 5.42 15.58
N LEU A 73 2.87 4.59 16.11
CA LEU A 73 1.48 4.49 15.67
C LEU A 73 0.61 5.45 16.48
N ASN A 74 -0.17 6.27 15.78
CA ASN A 74 -1.23 7.07 16.39
C ASN A 74 -2.54 6.28 16.42
N GLU A 75 -3.00 5.90 17.60
CA GLU A 75 -4.19 5.06 17.76
C GLU A 75 -5.49 5.70 17.30
N HIS A 76 -5.59 7.03 17.20
CA HIS A 76 -6.82 7.68 16.76
C HIS A 76 -6.91 7.75 15.23
N THR A 77 -5.80 8.14 14.60
CA THR A 77 -5.74 8.33 13.13
C THR A 77 -5.28 7.09 12.39
N LYS A 78 -4.81 6.07 13.11
CA LYS A 78 -4.14 4.86 12.58
C LYS A 78 -2.94 5.18 11.68
N SER A 79 -2.39 6.38 11.79
CA SER A 79 -1.22 6.82 11.03
C SER A 79 0.07 6.41 11.75
N CYS A 80 1.11 6.10 10.99
CA CYS A 80 2.37 5.57 11.49
C CYS A 80 3.55 6.41 10.96
N ALA A 81 4.40 6.92 11.85
CA ALA A 81 5.51 7.79 11.49
C ALA A 81 6.83 7.30 12.08
N THR A 82 7.92 7.41 11.33
CA THR A 82 9.27 7.26 11.91
C THR A 82 9.65 8.53 12.68
N GLN A 83 10.58 8.41 13.64
CA GLN A 83 11.07 9.52 14.48
C GLN A 83 12.60 9.62 14.49
N ASN A 84 13.22 9.47 13.33
CA ASN A 84 14.67 9.53 13.19
C ASN A 84 15.16 10.97 13.42
N MET A 85 16.21 11.14 14.23
CA MET A 85 16.87 12.44 14.44
C MET A 85 17.88 12.68 13.32
N ASP A 86 17.91 13.91 12.80
CA ASP A 86 18.84 14.36 11.75
C ASP A 86 18.86 13.52 10.46
N GLU A 87 17.83 12.69 10.26
CA GLU A 87 17.66 11.80 9.12
C GLU A 87 16.27 11.95 8.49
N ALA A 88 16.10 11.35 7.31
CA ALA A 88 14.81 11.32 6.63
C ALA A 88 13.77 10.52 7.42
N ASN A 89 12.53 10.99 7.38
CA ASN A 89 11.40 10.35 8.01
C ASN A 89 10.30 10.01 7.00
N LEU A 90 9.50 9.01 7.31
CA LEU A 90 8.31 8.60 6.55
C LEU A 90 7.07 8.75 7.42
N TYR A 91 5.99 9.26 6.84
CA TYR A 91 4.68 9.30 7.48
C TYR A 91 3.65 8.55 6.62
N LEU A 92 3.15 7.44 7.12
CA LEU A 92 2.09 6.65 6.51
C LEU A 92 0.74 7.06 7.09
N ILE A 93 -0.15 7.55 6.24
CA ILE A 93 -1.46 8.04 6.62
C ILE A 93 -2.52 7.21 5.88
N PRO A 94 -3.36 6.44 6.58
CA PRO A 94 -4.50 5.79 5.95
C PRO A 94 -5.57 6.82 5.58
N ILE A 95 -6.14 6.70 4.38
CA ILE A 95 -7.21 7.60 3.92
C ILE A 95 -8.53 7.31 4.64
N HIS A 96 -8.77 6.04 5.02
CA HIS A 96 -9.96 5.58 5.73
C HIS A 96 -9.56 4.82 7.01
N ALA A 97 -9.21 5.58 8.06
CA ALA A 97 -8.77 5.00 9.34
C ALA A 97 -9.84 4.14 10.02
N ASP A 98 -11.13 4.52 9.89
CA ASP A 98 -12.25 3.86 10.57
C ASP A 98 -12.54 2.44 10.05
N THR A 99 -12.01 2.09 8.88
CA THR A 99 -12.25 0.80 8.22
C THR A 99 -11.12 -0.20 8.43
N LEU A 100 -10.10 0.12 9.24
CA LEU A 100 -8.95 -0.75 9.44
C LEU A 100 -8.48 -0.81 10.89
N THR A 101 -7.76 -1.88 11.19
CA THR A 101 -6.93 -2.00 12.40
C THR A 101 -5.48 -1.81 11.99
N ALA A 102 -4.73 -1.05 12.78
CA ALA A 102 -3.28 -0.90 12.62
C ALA A 102 -2.58 -1.35 13.91
N VAL A 103 -1.44 -2.01 13.77
CA VAL A 103 -0.59 -2.53 14.86
C VAL A 103 0.88 -2.40 14.47
N ILE A 104 1.79 -2.34 15.46
CA ILE A 104 3.24 -2.39 15.31
C ILE A 104 3.77 -3.67 15.96
#